data_AF-A0A523A375-F1
#
_entry.id   AF-A0A523A375-F1
#
_cell.length_a   1.000
_cell.length_b   1.000
_cell.length_c   1.000
_cell.angle_alpha   90.00
_cell.angle_beta   90.00
_cell.angle_gamma   90.00
#
_symmetry.space_group_name_H-M   'P 1'
#
loop_
_entity.id
_entity.type
_entity.pdbx_description
1 polymer ?
#
loop_
_entity_poly.entity_id
_entity_poly.type
_entity_poly.pdbx_seq_one_letter_code
_entity_poly.pdbx_strand_id
1 'polypeptide(L)' 'AKLAGMPAAVLNHARAALAALEAQQLDARAQVDLFAPPTAAAAPQPSAAEAALAALDPDTMSPRDALEALYRLKKLGTTP' A
#
# COMPACT_ATOMS: atom_id res chain seq x y z
N ALA A 1 31.83 12.79 -41.06
CA ALA A 1 30.50 12.91 -41.69
C ALA A 1 29.98 11.51 -41.99
N LYS A 2 28.73 11.21 -41.60
CA LYS A 2 27.83 10.22 -42.23
C LYS A 2 28.55 9.06 -42.95
N LEU A 3 29.14 8.14 -42.19
CA LEU A 3 29.88 7.00 -42.73
C LEU A 3 28.88 5.96 -43.25
N ALA A 4 29.03 5.61 -44.54
CA ALA A 4 28.26 4.62 -45.31
C ALA A 4 26.83 5.01 -45.70
N GLY A 5 26.66 5.66 -46.88
CA GLY A 5 25.53 5.47 -47.82
C GLY A 5 24.07 5.58 -47.34
N MET A 6 23.83 5.94 -46.08
CA MET A 6 22.52 5.75 -45.46
C MET A 6 21.57 6.89 -45.85
N PRO A 7 20.38 6.58 -46.40
CA PRO A 7 19.43 7.61 -46.83
C PRO A 7 19.01 8.50 -45.67
N ALA A 8 18.88 9.81 -45.92
CA ALA A 8 18.45 10.77 -44.90
C ALA A 8 17.07 10.41 -44.30
N ALA A 9 16.19 9.79 -45.09
CA ALA A 9 14.91 9.27 -44.63
C ALA A 9 15.05 8.19 -43.53
N VAL A 10 16.03 7.30 -43.65
CA VAL A 10 16.30 6.25 -42.65
C VAL A 10 16.80 6.88 -41.35
N LEU A 11 17.66 7.89 -41.43
CA LEU A 11 18.13 8.61 -40.25
C LEU A 11 17.01 9.41 -39.57
N ASN A 12 16.12 10.02 -40.34
CA ASN A 12 14.97 10.74 -39.79
C ASN A 12 14.00 9.78 -39.11
N HIS A 13 13.74 8.61 -39.70
CA HIS A 13 12.92 7.58 -39.09
C HIS A 13 13.57 7.04 -37.81
N ALA A 14 14.87 6.74 -37.82
CA ALA A 14 15.59 6.30 -36.63
C ALA A 14 15.51 7.32 -35.48
N ARG A 15 15.63 8.62 -35.80
CA ARG A 15 15.45 9.70 -34.82
C ARG A 15 14.03 9.78 -34.27
N ALA A 16 13.02 9.62 -35.12
CA ALA A 16 11.61 9.62 -34.69
C ALA A 16 11.29 8.42 -33.79
N ALA A 17 11.80 7.23 -34.14
CA ALA A 17 11.64 6.03 -33.32
C ALA A 17 12.35 6.16 -31.96
N LEU A 18 13.56 6.73 -31.94
CA LEU A 18 14.29 7.00 -30.70
C LEU A 18 13.51 7.98 -29.80
N ALA A 19 13.00 9.08 -30.36
CA ALA A 19 12.21 10.05 -29.61
C ALA A 19 10.90 9.45 -29.04
N ALA A 20 10.24 8.56 -29.79
CA ALA A 20 9.05 7.85 -29.32
C ALA A 20 9.37 6.90 -28.16
N LEU A 21 10.50 6.18 -28.23
CA LEU A 21 10.95 5.30 -27.16
C LEU A 21 11.36 6.08 -25.90
N GLU A 22 12.04 7.22 -26.05
CA GLU A 22 12.42 8.09 -24.93
C GLU A 22 11.19 8.66 -24.22
N ALA A 23 10.16 9.09 -24.97
CA ALA A 23 8.89 9.54 -24.40
C ALA A 23 8.18 8.43 -23.62
N GLN A 24 8.10 7.22 -24.19
CA GLN A 24 7.54 6.05 -23.50
C GLN A 24 8.34 5.68 -22.24
N GLN A 25 9.66 5.87 -22.25
CA GLN A 25 10.51 5.57 -21.09
C GLN A 25 10.36 6.59 -19.96
N LEU A 26 10.04 7.85 -20.27
CA LEU A 26 9.70 8.88 -19.29
C LEU A 26 8.34 8.60 -18.65
N ASP A 27 7.34 8.21 -19.44
CA ASP A 27 6.01 7.83 -18.93
C ASP A 27 6.09 6.53 -18.09
N ALA A 28 6.90 5.55 -18.51
CA ALA A 28 7.15 4.34 -17.72
C ALA A 28 7.91 4.63 -16.42
N ARG A 29 8.75 5.68 -16.35
CA ARG A 29 9.41 6.13 -15.12
C ARG A 29 8.47 6.81 -14.12
N ALA A 30 7.26 7.20 -14.53
CA ALA A 30 6.17 7.50 -13.61
C ALA A 30 5.58 6.24 -12.95
N GLN A 31 6.19 5.06 -13.17
CA GLN A 31 5.99 3.89 -12.33
C GLN A 31 6.18 4.26 -10.86
N VAL A 32 5.19 3.86 -10.06
CA VAL A 32 5.21 3.90 -8.60
C VAL A 32 6.58 3.43 -8.11
N ASP A 33 7.31 4.30 -7.42
CA ASP A 33 8.60 3.97 -6.84
C ASP A 33 8.38 2.91 -5.74
N LEU A 34 8.60 1.65 -6.12
CA LEU A 34 8.43 0.48 -5.25
C LEU A 34 9.43 0.45 -4.08
N PHE A 35 10.45 1.32 -4.12
CA PHE A 35 11.45 1.48 -3.08
C PHE A 35 11.30 2.79 -2.31
N ALA A 36 10.27 3.59 -2.62
CA ALA A 36 9.95 4.76 -1.82
C ALA A 36 9.70 4.32 -0.38
N PRO A 37 10.22 5.07 0.62
CA PRO A 37 9.98 4.74 2.02
C PRO A 37 8.46 4.72 2.25
N PRO A 38 7.92 3.70 2.96
CA PRO A 38 6.50 3.63 3.22
C PRO A 38 6.08 4.93 3.91
N THR A 39 5.07 5.60 3.33
CA THR A 39 4.43 6.73 4.00
C THR A 39 4.04 6.28 5.40
N ALA A 40 4.39 7.10 6.41
CA ALA A 40 4.25 6.75 7.83
C ALA A 40 2.96 5.97 8.07
N ALA A 41 3.10 4.70 8.46
CA ALA A 41 1.98 3.80 8.65
C ALA A 41 1.00 4.47 9.62
N ALA A 42 -0.28 4.53 9.23
CA ALA A 42 -1.33 4.96 10.14
C ALA A 42 -1.22 4.15 11.43
N ALA A 43 -1.41 4.81 12.57
CA ALA A 43 -1.37 4.14 13.87
C ALA A 43 -2.27 2.89 13.82
N PRO A 44 -1.79 1.74 14.34
CA PRO A 44 -2.57 0.52 14.30
C PRO A 44 -3.95 0.78 14.91
N GLN A 45 -5.00 0.47 14.16
CA GLN A 45 -6.35 0.58 14.67
C GLN A 45 -6.54 -0.44 15.80
N PRO A 46 -7.27 -0.06 16.87
CA PRO A 46 -7.55 -0.98 17.95
C PRO A 46 -8.29 -2.19 17.40
N SER A 47 -7.84 -3.37 17.81
CA SER A 47 -8.51 -4.63 17.52
C SER A 47 -9.91 -4.65 18.13
N ALA A 48 -10.78 -5.53 17.61
CA ALA A 48 -12.11 -5.72 18.17
C ALA A 48 -12.07 -6.08 19.67
N ALA A 49 -11.04 -6.79 20.11
CA ALA A 49 -10.83 -7.13 21.52
C ALA A 49 -10.45 -5.90 22.37
N GLU A 50 -9.55 -5.04 21.87
CA GLU A 50 -9.16 -3.80 22.55
C GLU A 50 -10.32 -2.81 22.65
N ALA A 51 -11.09 -2.66 21.57
CA ALA A 51 -12.28 -1.81 21.57
C ALA A 51 -13.34 -2.32 22.56
N ALA A 52 -13.57 -3.64 22.61
CA ALA A 52 -14.51 -4.24 23.55
C ALA A 52 -14.04 -4.10 25.00
N LEU A 53 -12.74 -4.21 25.26
CA LEU A 53 -12.16 -4.04 26.59
C LEU A 53 -12.30 -2.59 27.08
N ALA A 54 -12.03 -1.61 26.22
CA ALA A 54 -12.13 -0.19 26.55
C ALA A 54 -13.57 0.26 26.88
N ALA A 55 -14.58 -0.48 26.41
CA ALA A 55 -15.99 -0.18 26.68
C ALA A 55 -16.51 -0.78 28.00
N LEU A 56 -15.73 -1.59 28.70
CA LEU A 56 -16.15 -2.20 29.96
C LEU A 56 -16.00 -1.23 31.13
N ASP A 57 -17.00 -1.20 32.00
CA ASP A 57 -16.98 -0.49 33.27
C ASP A 57 -17.15 -1.50 34.43
N PRO A 58 -16.04 -2.00 35.00
CA PRO A 58 -16.09 -3.05 36.01
C PRO A 58 -16.76 -2.61 37.32
N ASP A 59 -16.84 -1.31 37.59
CA ASP A 59 -17.40 -0.78 38.84
C ASP A 59 -18.93 -0.85 38.86
N THR A 60 -19.56 -0.89 37.69
CA THR A 60 -21.03 -0.97 37.55
C THR A 60 -21.53 -2.37 37.22
N MET A 61 -20.63 -3.32 36.97
CA MET A 61 -20.97 -4.68 36.57
C MET A 61 -21.27 -5.59 37.77
N SER A 62 -22.31 -6.41 37.64
CA SER A 62 -22.49 -7.51 38.58
C SER A 62 -21.45 -8.62 38.33
N PRO A 63 -21.17 -9.49 39.32
CA PRO A 63 -20.26 -10.62 39.12
C PRO A 63 -20.63 -11.53 37.94
N ARG A 64 -21.94 -11.65 37.65
CA ARG A 64 -22.45 -12.42 36.50
C ARG A 64 -22.13 -11.72 35.18
N ASP A 65 -22.35 -10.40 35.12
CA ASP A 65 -22.09 -9.62 33.91
C ASP A 65 -20.59 -9.57 33.59
N ALA A 66 -19.75 -9.46 34.63
CA ALA A 66 -18.30 -9.52 34.49
C ALA A 66 -17.85 -10.83 33.86
N LEU A 67 -18.37 -11.97 34.36
CA LEU A 67 -18.08 -13.28 33.80
C LEU A 67 -18.53 -13.38 32.33
N GLU A 68 -19.71 -12.87 32.01
CA GLU A 68 -20.19 -12.86 30.63
C GLU A 68 -19.29 -12.04 29.71
N ALA A 69 -18.87 -10.84 30.13
CA ALA A 69 -17.96 -9.99 29.39
C ALA A 69 -16.61 -10.68 29.14
N LEU A 70 -16.06 -11.40 30.13
CA LEU A 70 -14.84 -12.20 29.97
C LEU A 70 -15.00 -13.29 28.90
N TYR A 71 -16.15 -13.96 28.86
CA TYR A 71 -16.43 -14.94 27.80
C TYR A 71 -16.58 -14.30 26.42
N ARG A 72 -17.17 -13.11 26.32
CA ARG A 72 -17.24 -12.35 25.06
C ARG A 72 -15.83 -11.97 24.58
N LEU A 73 -14.97 -11.46 25.46
CA LEU A 73 -13.58 -11.13 25.14
C LEU A 73 -12.79 -12.37 24.70
N LYS A 74 -12.96 -13.52 25.36
CA LYS A 74 -12.31 -14.79 24.96
C LYS A 74 -12.69 -15.20 23.54
N LYS A 75 -13.96 -15.04 23.15
CA LYS A 75 -14.41 -15.34 21.78
C LYS A 75 -13.75 -14.43 20.75
N LEU A 76 -13.54 -13.15 21.06
CA LEU A 76 -12.86 -12.19 20.18
C LEU A 76 -11.37 -12.53 20.03
N GLY A 77 -10.69 -12.90 21.12
CA GLY A 77 -9.26 -13.23 21.14
C GLY A 77 -8.89 -14.64 20.65
N THR A 78 -9.86 -15.51 20.36
CA THR A 78 -9.62 -16.87 19.85
C THR A 78 -9.77 -16.95 18.31
N THR A 79 -10.01 -15.82 17.64
CA THR A 79 -10.03 -15.78 16.17
C THR A 79 -8.61 -16.06 15.64
N PRO A 80 -8.42 -17.04 14.73
CA PRO A 80 -7.11 -17.34 14.14
C PRO A 80 -6.57 -16.20 13.27
#